data_AF-A0AAE4HVH7-F1
#
_entry.id   AF-A0AAE4HVH7-F1
#
_cell.length_a   1.000
_cell.length_b   1.000
_cell.length_c   1.000
_cell.angle_alpha   90.00
_cell.angle_beta   90.00
_cell.angle_gamma   90.00
#
_symmetry.space_group_name_H-M   'P 1'
#
loop_
_entity.id
_entity.type
_entity.pdbx_description
1 polymer ?
#
loop_
_entity_poly.entity_id
_entity_poly.type
_entity_poly.pdbx_seq_one_letter_code
_entity_poly.pdbx_strand_id
1 'polypeptide(L)'
;YVVQYTSPYTDKKDIATRVVMYGYSPYQLGNTSWYWDNYVKLTDGNASGDGSVISPEPETPVTPENPEPETPVTPENPEPETPVTPENPEPETPVTPENPEPETPVTPENPEPETPVTP
;
A
#
# COMPACT_ATOMS: atom_id res chain seq x y z
N TYR A 1 -11.28 14.97 -2.59
CA TYR A 1 -9.97 14.44 -3.00
C TYR A 1 -9.69 14.89 -4.42
N VAL A 2 -8.44 15.25 -4.73
CA VAL A 2 -8.02 15.51 -6.10
C VAL A 2 -7.41 14.22 -6.64
N VAL A 3 -7.93 13.74 -7.76
CA VAL A 3 -7.40 12.58 -8.46
C VAL A 3 -6.83 13.07 -9.78
N GLN A 4 -5.54 12.84 -10.01
CA GLN A 4 -4.86 13.16 -11.27
C GLN A 4 -4.71 11.88 -12.09
N TYR A 5 -5.18 11.92 -13.34
CA TYR A 5 -5.10 10.78 -14.25
C TYR A 5 -4.30 11.19 -15.50
N THR A 6 -3.30 10.39 -15.86
CA THR A 6 -2.51 10.57 -17.08
C THR A 6 -2.74 9.37 -17.99
N SER A 7 -3.25 9.61 -19.20
CA SER A 7 -3.51 8.58 -20.20
C SER A 7 -2.44 8.59 -21.30
N PRO A 8 -1.99 7.42 -21.79
CA PRO A 8 -1.09 7.35 -22.95
C PRO A 8 -1.82 7.54 -24.30
N TYR A 9 -3.10 7.94 -24.30
CA TYR A 9 -3.89 8.11 -25.51
C TYR A 9 -3.24 9.14 -26.45
N THR A 10 -2.83 8.67 -27.63
CA THR A 10 -2.03 9.41 -28.62
C THR A 10 -2.75 9.57 -29.96
N ASP A 11 -3.94 8.98 -30.09
CA ASP A 11 -4.80 9.15 -31.25
C ASP A 11 -5.42 10.55 -31.24
N LYS A 12 -5.39 11.24 -32.39
CA LYS A 12 -6.04 12.56 -32.62
C LYS A 12 -7.57 12.45 -32.72
N LYS A 13 -8.19 11.63 -31.87
CA LYS A 13 -9.64 11.43 -31.80
C LYS A 13 -10.19 12.15 -30.58
N ASP A 14 -11.45 12.56 -30.65
CA ASP A 14 -12.15 13.11 -29.50
C ASP A 14 -12.03 12.17 -28.28
N ILE A 15 -11.89 12.77 -27.10
CA ILE A 15 -11.74 12.04 -25.84
C ILE A 15 -13.05 12.15 -25.09
N ALA A 16 -13.66 11.01 -24.76
CA ALA A 16 -14.83 10.92 -23.89
C ALA A 16 -14.50 10.08 -22.66
N THR A 17 -14.79 10.59 -21.47
CA THR A 17 -14.57 9.90 -20.19
C THR A 17 -15.77 10.06 -19.28
N ARG A 18 -16.07 9.05 -18.47
CA ARG A 18 -17.04 9.10 -17.38
C ARG A 18 -16.31 8.81 -16.08
N VAL A 19 -16.45 9.68 -15.10
CA VAL A 19 -16.00 9.38 -13.74
C VAL A 19 -17.20 9.02 -12.89
N VAL A 20 -17.10 7.92 -12.15
CA VAL A 20 -18.15 7.43 -11.26
C VAL A 20 -17.60 7.38 -9.84
N MET A 21 -18.38 7.88 -8.90
CA MET A 21 -18.05 7.92 -7.49
C MET A 21 -19.15 7.22 -6.71
N TYR A 22 -18.75 6.22 -5.93
CA TYR A 22 -19.64 5.44 -5.08
C TYR A 22 -19.52 5.93 -3.64
N GLY A 23 -20.65 6.02 -2.94
CA GLY A 23 -20.70 6.46 -1.56
C GLY A 23 -21.83 5.81 -0.79
N TYR A 24 -21.61 5.62 0.51
CA TYR A 24 -22.66 5.21 1.43
C TYR A 24 -23.22 6.45 2.14
N SER A 25 -24.53 6.65 2.06
CA SER A 25 -25.20 7.73 2.78
C SER A 25 -25.83 7.17 4.06
N PRO A 26 -25.50 7.68 5.25
CA PRO A 26 -26.17 7.24 6.48
C PRO A 26 -27.63 7.70 6.56
N TYR A 27 -28.07 8.59 5.67
CA TYR A 27 -29.42 9.14 5.63
C TYR A 27 -30.31 8.51 4.57
N GLN A 28 -29.72 7.82 3.58
CA GLN A 28 -30.44 7.08 2.55
C GLN A 28 -30.03 5.62 2.70
N LEU A 29 -30.95 4.73 3.10
CA LEU A 29 -30.66 3.29 3.16
C LEU A 29 -30.33 2.79 1.75
N GLY A 30 -29.04 2.78 1.38
CA GLY A 30 -28.60 2.30 0.08
C GLY A 30 -27.24 2.83 -0.35
N ASN A 31 -26.66 2.12 -1.33
CA ASN A 31 -25.47 2.59 -2.03
C ASN A 31 -25.89 3.72 -2.97
N THR A 32 -25.18 4.85 -2.89
CA THR A 32 -25.37 6.00 -3.78
C THR A 32 -24.21 6.07 -4.76
N SER A 33 -24.49 6.50 -5.98
CA SER A 33 -23.44 6.82 -6.95
C SER A 33 -23.74 8.13 -7.65
N TRP A 34 -22.69 8.86 -7.98
CA TRP A 34 -22.75 10.07 -8.79
C TRP A 34 -21.70 9.98 -9.88
N TYR A 35 -22.00 10.53 -11.05
CA TYR A 35 -21.08 10.51 -12.18
C TYR A 35 -21.01 11.88 -12.85
N TRP A 36 -19.89 12.12 -13.54
CA TRP A 36 -19.76 13.25 -14.46
C TRP A 36 -19.04 12.80 -15.72
N ASP A 37 -19.54 13.28 -16.84
CA ASP A 37 -18.98 13.03 -18.16
C ASP A 37 -18.08 14.19 -18.57
N ASN A 38 -16.92 13.88 -19.12
CA ASN A 38 -16.02 14.85 -19.73
C ASN A 38 -15.81 14.48 -21.19
N TYR A 39 -15.91 15.49 -22.05
CA TYR A 39 -15.69 15.33 -23.47
C TYR A 39 -14.76 16.43 -23.97
N VAL A 40 -13.76 16.06 -24.75
CA VAL A 40 -12.78 16.97 -25.35
C VAL A 40 -12.74 16.70 -26.84
N LYS A 41 -13.08 17.72 -27.64
CA LYS A 41 -12.90 17.64 -29.08
C LYS A 41 -11.44 17.87 -29.44
N LEU A 42 -10.84 16.93 -30.16
CA LEU A 42 -9.51 17.13 -30.70
C LEU A 42 -9.63 17.70 -32.12
N THR A 43 -9.29 18.99 -32.26
CA THR A 43 -9.13 19.62 -33.58
C THR A 43 -7.65 19.63 -33.95
N ASP A 44 -7.36 19.62 -35.26
CA ASP A 44 -6.01 19.46 -35.82
C ASP A 44 -4.96 20.35 -35.15
N GLY A 45 -4.27 19.80 -34.14
CA GLY A 45 -3.09 20.39 -33.50
C GLY A 45 -3.34 21.28 -32.28
N ASN A 46 -4.57 21.48 -31.80
CA ASN A 46 -4.78 22.24 -30.56
C ASN A 46 -5.90 21.60 -29.71
N ALA A 47 -5.51 20.99 -28.58
CA ALA A 47 -6.45 20.61 -27.52
C ALA A 47 -6.87 21.89 -26.79
N SER A 48 -7.75 22.67 -27.39
CA SER A 48 -8.46 23.71 -26.65
C SER A 48 -9.56 22.99 -25.89
N GLY A 49 -9.28 22.65 -24.62
CA GLY A 49 -10.33 22.28 -23.69
C GLY A 49 -11.23 23.48 -23.50
N ASP A 50 -12.26 23.62 -24.34
CA ASP A 50 -13.42 24.36 -23.92
C ASP A 50 -13.94 23.59 -22.71
N GLY A 51 -13.75 24.16 -21.52
CA GLY A 51 -14.33 23.65 -20.28
C GLY A 51 -15.84 23.78 -20.30
N SER A 52 -16.47 23.35 -21.39
CA SER A 52 -17.90 23.16 -21.51
C SER A 52 -18.21 22.00 -20.58
N VAL A 53 -18.46 22.36 -19.32
CA VAL A 53 -19.40 21.65 -18.46
C VAL A 53 -20.69 21.60 -19.25
N ILE A 54 -20.82 20.58 -20.10
CA ILE A 54 -22.12 20.12 -20.55
C ILE A 54 -22.76 19.67 -19.25
N SER A 55 -23.63 20.51 -18.68
CA SER A 55 -24.53 20.05 -17.63
C SER A 55 -25.46 19.10 -18.36
N PRO A 56 -25.33 17.77 -18.22
CA PRO A 56 -26.33 16.89 -18.79
C PRO A 56 -27.68 17.31 -18.18
N GLU A 57 -28.74 17.29 -19.00
CA GLU A 57 -30.09 17.26 -18.44
C GLU A 57 -30.12 16.18 -17.36
N PRO A 58 -30.82 16.38 -16.23
CA PRO A 58 -30.85 15.38 -15.18
C PRO A 58 -31.44 14.09 -15.75
N GLU A 59 -30.57 13.17 -16.18
CA GLU A 59 -30.99 11.82 -16.48
C GLU A 59 -31.49 11.23 -15.16
N THR A 60 -32.67 10.63 -15.21
CA THR A 60 -33.18 9.87 -14.08
C THR A 60 -32.09 8.91 -13.64
N PRO A 61 -31.63 8.97 -12.37
CA PRO A 61 -30.59 8.07 -11.90
C PRO A 61 -31.04 6.65 -12.20
N VAL A 62 -30.24 5.91 -12.96
CA VAL A 62 -30.45 4.48 -13.15
C VAL A 62 -30.31 3.89 -11.75
N THR A 63 -31.42 3.42 -11.17
CA THR A 63 -31.36 2.62 -9.95
C THR A 63 -30.51 1.40 -10.29
N PRO A 64 -29.29 1.25 -9.73
CA PRO A 64 -28.54 0.03 -9.94
C PRO A 64 -29.41 -1.12 -9.43
N GLU A 65 -29.65 -2.12 -10.28
CA GLU A 65 -30.35 -3.33 -9.85
C GLU A 65 -29.60 -3.88 -8.65
N ASN A 66 -30.33 -4.11 -7.56
CA ASN A 66 -29.74 -4.77 -6.42
C ASN A 66 -29.36 -6.19 -6.89
N PRO A 67 -28.08 -6.58 -6.86
CA PRO A 67 -27.72 -7.95 -7.22
C PRO A 67 -28.55 -8.88 -6.34
N GLU A 68 -29.18 -9.88 -6.96
CA GLU A 68 -29.93 -10.87 -6.21
C GLU A 68 -29.01 -11.45 -5.12
N PRO A 69 -29.52 -11.60 -3.87
CA PRO A 69 -28.71 -12.19 -2.83
C PRO A 69 -28.30 -13.59 -3.26
N GLU A 70 -27.01 -13.78 -3.56
CA GLU A 70 -26.49 -15.10 -3.81
C GLU A 70 -26.63 -15.92 -2.54
N THR A 71 -27.15 -17.14 -2.67
CA THR A 71 -27.12 -18.10 -1.58
C THR A 71 -25.65 -18.38 -1.25
N PRO A 72 -25.16 -18.05 -0.05
CA PRO A 72 -23.79 -18.36 0.33
C PRO A 72 -23.60 -19.87 0.21
N VAL A 73 -22.60 -20.27 -0.57
CA VAL A 73 -22.17 -21.67 -0.62
C VAL A 73 -21.67 -22.01 0.78
N THR A 74 -22.32 -22.96 1.44
CA THR A 74 -21.82 -23.51 2.70
C THR A 74 -20.45 -24.14 2.41
N PRO A 75 -19.35 -23.62 2.95
CA PRO A 75 -18.05 -24.27 2.76
C PRO A 75 -18.14 -25.64 3.43
N GLU A 76 -17.73 -26.68 2.70
CA GLU A 76 -17.51 -27.99 3.31
C GLU A 76 -16.43 -27.83 4.38
N ASN A 77 -16.76 -28.22 5.61
CA ASN A 77 -15.77 -28.20 6.67
C ASN A 77 -14.78 -29.33 6.38
N PRO A 78 -13.47 -29.03 6.24
CA PRO A 78 -12.48 -30.08 6.06
C PRO A 78 -12.57 -31.06 7.24
N GLU A 79 -12.44 -32.35 6.95
CA GLU A 79 -12.39 -33.37 7.99
C GLU A 79 -11.22 -33.05 8.95
N PRO A 80 -11.42 -33.20 10.27
CA PRO A 80 -10.34 -32.94 11.22
C PRO A 80 -9.19 -33.92 10.97
N GLU A 81 -8.05 -33.40 10.54
CA GLU A 81 -6.82 -34.19 10.48
C GLU A 81 -6.32 -34.48 11.89
N THR A 82 -5.86 -35.71 12.12
CA THR A 82 -5.14 -36.06 13.34
C THR A 82 -3.83 -35.28 13.40
N PRO A 83 -3.58 -34.46 14.43
CA PRO A 83 -2.32 -33.75 14.56
C PRO A 83 -1.17 -34.76 14.66
N VAL A 84 -0.14 -34.57 13.83
CA VAL A 84 1.10 -35.33 13.95
C VAL A 84 1.81 -34.86 15.21
N THR A 85 2.09 -35.77 16.14
CA THR A 85 2.91 -35.49 17.32
C THR A 85 4.34 -35.19 16.86
N PRO A 86 4.87 -33.96 17.04
CA PRO A 86 6.25 -33.69 16.70
C PRO A 86 7.18 -34.50 17.61
N GLU A 87 8.18 -35.16 17.03
CA GLU A 87 9.24 -35.79 17.80
C GLU A 87 10.04 -34.71 18.54
N ASN A 88 10.26 -34.92 19.84
CA ASN A 88 11.07 -34.00 20.62
C ASN A 88 12.54 -34.22 20.27
N PRO A 89 13.30 -33.18 19.89
CA PRO A 89 14.73 -33.33 19.65
C PRO A 89 15.44 -33.82 20.91
N GLU A 90 16.40 -34.72 20.75
CA GLU A 90 17.23 -35.19 21.86
C GLU A 90 18.01 -34.01 22.47
N PRO A 91 18.13 -33.94 23.81
CA PRO A 91 18.90 -32.89 24.45
C PRO A 91 20.38 -33.01 24.12
N GLU A 92 20.94 -31.99 23.47
CA GLU A 92 22.39 -31.91 23.27
C GLU A 92 23.11 -31.57 24.58
N THR A 93 24.31 -32.13 24.74
CA THR A 93 25.18 -31.82 25.89
C THR A 93 25.82 -30.44 25.68
N PRO A 94 25.66 -29.50 26.63
CA PRO A 94 26.28 -28.18 26.50
C PRO A 94 27.80 -28.29 26.56
N VAL A 95 28.48 -27.75 25.55
CA VAL A 95 29.94 -27.63 25.52
C VAL A 95 30.36 -26.61 26.58
N THR A 96 31.29 -26.99 27.45
CA THR A 96 31.83 -26.09 28.47
C THR A 96 32.83 -25.14 27.80
N PRO A 97 32.62 -23.82 27.80
CA PRO A 97 33.59 -22.89 27.24
C PRO A 97 34.85 -22.86 28.11
N GLU A 98 36.02 -22.96 27.47
CA GLU A 98 37.31 -22.77 28.15
C GLU A 98 37.49 -21.31 28.55
N ASN A 99 37.97 -21.08 29.77
CA ASN A 99 38.23 -19.73 30.26
C ASN A 99 39.60 -19.25 29.74
N PRO A 100 39.70 -18.05 29.15
CA PRO A 100 40.99 -17.53 28.70
C PRO A 100 41.95 -17.36 29.88
N GLU A 101 43.24 -17.62 29.63
CA GLU A 101 44.29 -17.42 30.62
C GLU A 101 44.47 -15.92 30.96
N PRO A 102 44.74 -15.57 32.23
CA PRO A 102 44.95 -14.19 32.62
C PRO A 102 46.26 -13.64 32.05
N GLU A 103 46.16 -12.53 31.30
CA GLU A 103 47.35 -11.82 30.83
C GLU A 103 48.02 -11.02 31.95
N THR A 104 49.34 -10.91 31.87
CA THR A 104 50.14 -10.13 32.81
C THR A 104 50.08 -8.64 32.45
N PRO A 105 49.75 -7.74 33.39
CA PRO A 105 49.70 -6.31 33.10
C PRO A 105 51.10 -5.75 32.87
N VAL A 106 51.29 -5.05 31.75
CA VAL A 106 52.53 -4.34 31.43
C VAL A 106 52.63 -3.10 32.32
N THR A 107 53.78 -2.93 32.98
CA THR A 107 54.06 -1.75 33.81
C THR A 107 54.47 -0.58 32.90
N PRO A 108 53.77 0.57 32.94
CA PRO A 108 54.18 1.73 32.15
C PRO A 108 55.47 2.33 32.70
N GLU A 109 56.42 2.64 31.81
CA GLU A 109 57.64 3.36 32.17
C GLU A 109 57.32 4.84 32.44
N ASN A 110 57.98 5.40 33.46
CA ASN A 110 57.82 6.79 33.83
C ASN A 110 58.67 7.69 32.92
N PRO A 111 58.12 8.76 32.33
CA PRO A 111 58.90 9.66 31.48
C PRO A 111 60.01 10.36 32.29
N GLU A 112 61.17 10.54 31.65
CA GLU A 112 62.31 11.25 32.24
C GLU A 112 62.00 12.75 32.45
N PRO A 113 62.55 13.38 33.50
CA PRO A 113 62.30 14.78 33.78
C PRO A 113 63.00 15.68 32.76
N GLU A 114 62.21 16.48 32.05
CA GLU A 114 62.69 17.54 31.16
C GLU A 114 63.37 18.67 31.95
N THR A 115 64.55 19.11 31.51
CA THR A 115 65.24 20.27 32.11
C THR A 115 64.60 21.58 31.64
N PRO A 116 64.31 22.54 32.55
CA PRO A 116 63.70 23.81 32.17
C PRO A 116 64.68 24.69 31.38
N VAL A 117 64.25 25.14 30.20
CA VAL A 117 64.93 26.20 29.45
C VAL A 117 64.64 27.57 30.10
N THR A 118 65.71 28.30 30.39
CA THR A 118 65.69 29.65 30.99
C THR A 118 65.37 30.69 29.90
N PRO A 119 64.53 31.71 30.17
CA PRO A 119 64.05 32.65 29.15
C PRO A 119 65.11 33.60 28.61
#